data_AF-A0A838VZE8-F1
#
_entry.id   AF-A0A838VZE8-F1
#
_cell.length_a   1.000
_cell.length_b   1.000
_cell.length_c   1.000
_cell.angle_alpha   90.00
_cell.angle_beta   90.00
_cell.angle_gamma   90.00
#
_symmetry.space_group_name_H-M   'P 1'
#
loop_
_entity.id
_entity.type
_entity.pdbx_description
1 polymer ?
#
loop_
_entity_poly.entity_id
_entity_poly.type
_entity_poly.pdbx_seq_one_letter_code
_entity_poly.pdbx_strand_id
1 'polypeptide(L)'
;DTKSFERLTPDNPKFKGYLRQLLYYLIISGFDAGVLCIRYASNRKLQWIKRDEKGDYFFSPLVNNETGENKLPELETWTVILEKDSVIRELLKDEIRLRVSILRSALGSKNPIDLPKVAEEWKCIRCPFLKTCNPLTIEKQDSKKDILDNGKIIVLSS
;
A
#
# COMPACT_ATOMS: atom_id res chain seq x y z
N ASP A 1 -7.25 -3.70 -1.92
CA ASP A 1 -7.18 -5.09 -1.40
C ASP A 1 -5.89 -5.36 -0.67
N THR A 2 -5.96 -5.66 0.63
CA THR A 2 -4.81 -6.15 1.39
C THR A 2 -4.94 -7.66 1.59
N LYS A 3 -3.83 -8.40 1.45
CA LYS A 3 -3.71 -9.79 1.92
C LYS A 3 -3.58 -9.91 3.45
N SER A 4 -3.73 -8.81 4.18
CA SER A 4 -3.64 -8.81 5.65
C SER A 4 -4.88 -9.47 6.25
N PHE A 5 -4.63 -10.31 7.25
CA PHE A 5 -5.65 -10.87 8.12
C PHE A 5 -5.86 -10.01 9.38
N GLU A 6 -4.98 -9.04 9.61
CA GLU A 6 -5.00 -8.09 10.73
C GLU A 6 -5.37 -6.68 10.26
N ARG A 7 -5.97 -5.87 11.16
CA ARG A 7 -6.28 -4.46 10.92
C ARG A 7 -4.99 -3.69 10.65
N LEU A 8 -4.98 -2.85 9.62
CA LEU A 8 -3.86 -1.97 9.34
C LEU A 8 -4.02 -0.69 10.17
N THR A 9 -3.15 -0.47 11.15
CA THR A 9 -3.08 0.77 11.94
C THR A 9 -2.14 1.80 11.28
N PRO A 10 -2.20 3.09 11.65
CA PRO A 10 -1.27 4.12 11.14
C PRO A 10 0.22 3.79 11.32
N ASP A 11 0.57 3.01 12.36
CA ASP A 11 1.94 2.57 12.61
C ASP A 11 2.39 1.41 11.69
N ASN A 12 1.44 0.76 11.02
CA ASN A 12 1.74 -0.37 10.15
C ASN A 12 2.47 0.10 8.88
N PRO A 13 3.66 -0.47 8.54
CA PRO A 13 4.41 -0.07 7.35
C PRO A 13 3.61 -0.16 6.04
N LYS A 14 2.70 -1.13 5.95
CA LYS A 14 1.82 -1.31 4.79
C LYS A 14 0.76 -0.21 4.69
N PHE A 15 0.21 0.20 5.84
CA PHE A 15 -0.68 1.35 5.91
C PHE A 15 0.04 2.62 5.47
N LYS A 16 1.23 2.89 6.03
CA LYS A 16 2.07 4.04 5.65
C LYS A 16 2.37 4.05 4.15
N GLY A 17 2.63 2.88 3.55
CA GLY A 17 2.78 2.73 2.10
C GLY A 17 1.54 3.16 1.31
N TYR A 18 0.35 2.69 1.70
CA TYR A 18 -0.91 3.08 1.06
C TYR A 18 -1.24 4.57 1.27
N LEU A 19 -1.04 5.08 2.49
CA LEU A 19 -1.22 6.49 2.82
C LEU A 19 -0.30 7.37 1.98
N ARG A 20 0.98 7.03 1.87
CA ARG A 20 1.96 7.75 1.04
C ARG A 20 1.54 7.78 -0.42
N GLN A 21 1.07 6.65 -0.95
CA GLN A 21 0.56 6.59 -2.33
C GLN A 21 -0.62 7.56 -2.53
N LEU A 22 -1.58 7.58 -1.60
CA LEU A 22 -2.70 8.52 -1.65
C LEU A 22 -2.21 9.98 -1.57
N LEU A 23 -1.31 10.30 -0.66
CA LEU A 23 -0.77 11.65 -0.50
C LEU A 23 -0.05 12.15 -1.76
N TYR A 24 0.70 11.27 -2.45
CA TYR A 24 1.29 11.60 -3.75
C TYR A 24 0.23 11.94 -4.79
N TYR A 25 -0.86 11.16 -4.85
CA TYR A 25 -1.97 11.49 -5.74
C TYR A 25 -2.59 12.85 -5.41
N LEU A 26 -2.85 13.15 -4.14
CA LEU A 26 -3.39 14.45 -3.71
C LEU A 26 -2.50 15.61 -4.14
N ILE A 27 -1.18 15.46 -4.02
CA ILE A 27 -0.22 16.48 -4.43
C ILE A 27 -0.21 16.67 -5.95
N ILE A 28 -0.15 15.58 -6.71
CA ILE A 28 -0.09 15.63 -8.18
C ILE A 28 -1.39 16.20 -8.76
N SER A 29 -2.54 15.86 -8.18
CA SER A 29 -3.87 16.31 -8.63
C SER A 29 -4.28 17.67 -8.08
N GLY A 30 -3.58 18.20 -7.07
CA GLY A 30 -3.95 19.45 -6.41
C GLY A 30 -5.16 19.36 -5.50
N PHE A 31 -5.59 18.15 -5.10
CA PHE A 31 -6.66 17.96 -4.12
C PHE A 31 -6.13 18.10 -2.68
N ASP A 32 -7.04 18.45 -1.77
CA ASP A 32 -6.74 18.67 -0.34
C ASP A 32 -7.27 17.53 0.55
N ALA A 33 -8.13 16.67 0.00
CA ALA A 33 -8.68 15.53 0.72
C ALA A 33 -8.80 14.32 -0.21
N GLY A 34 -8.65 13.14 0.37
CA GLY A 34 -8.81 11.86 -0.32
C GLY A 34 -9.31 10.79 0.63
N VAL A 35 -9.74 9.68 0.03
CA VAL A 35 -10.27 8.54 0.77
C VAL A 35 -9.40 7.32 0.51
N LEU A 36 -8.91 6.69 1.58
CA LEU A 36 -8.22 5.42 1.53
C LEU A 36 -9.18 4.30 1.95
N CYS A 37 -9.50 3.42 1.01
CA CYS A 37 -10.36 2.27 1.23
C CYS A 37 -9.52 0.98 1.36
N ILE A 38 -9.61 0.32 2.51
CA ILE A 38 -8.88 -0.92 2.81
C ILE A 38 -9.88 -2.07 2.92
N ARG A 39 -9.78 -3.03 2.00
CA ARG A 39 -10.52 -4.29 2.04
C ARG A 39 -9.63 -5.43 2.56
N TYR A 40 -10.02 -6.05 3.67
CA TYR A 40 -9.26 -7.10 4.34
C TYR A 40 -9.50 -8.50 3.76
N ALA A 41 -8.48 -9.37 3.82
CA ALA A 41 -8.56 -10.73 3.31
C ALA A 41 -9.23 -11.72 4.27
N SER A 42 -9.32 -11.37 5.57
CA SER A 42 -9.99 -12.17 6.60
C SER A 42 -11.45 -12.51 6.27
N ASN A 43 -12.12 -11.68 5.47
CA ASN A 43 -13.49 -11.90 5.00
C ASN A 43 -13.60 -12.78 3.73
N ARG A 44 -12.50 -13.42 3.27
CA ARG A 44 -12.48 -14.25 2.05
C ARG A 44 -12.45 -15.76 2.31
N LYS A 45 -12.61 -16.22 3.55
CA LYS A 45 -12.70 -17.66 3.83
C LYS A 45 -14.02 -18.19 3.26
N LEU A 46 -13.95 -18.79 2.07
CA LEU A 46 -15.01 -19.58 1.49
C LEU A 46 -14.98 -20.97 2.14
N GLN A 47 -16.02 -21.33 2.87
CA GLN A 47 -16.25 -22.69 3.31
C GLN A 47 -16.99 -23.44 2.20
N TRP A 48 -16.47 -24.61 1.84
CA TRP A 48 -17.13 -25.50 0.89
C TRP A 48 -18.43 -26.03 1.50
N ILE A 49 -19.52 -25.98 0.73
CA ILE A 49 -20.85 -26.43 1.16
C ILE A 49 -21.15 -27.81 0.58
N LYS A 50 -21.12 -27.91 -0.75
CA LYS A 50 -21.51 -29.10 -1.51
C LYS A 50 -21.08 -28.99 -2.97
N ARG A 51 -21.11 -30.11 -3.70
CA ARG A 51 -20.98 -30.18 -5.16
C ARG A 51 -22.24 -30.80 -5.77
N ASP A 52 -22.73 -30.26 -6.87
CA ASP A 52 -23.74 -30.90 -7.72
C ASP A 52 -23.37 -30.83 -9.21
N GLU A 53 -24.27 -31.26 -10.10
CA GLU A 53 -24.08 -31.27 -11.56
C GLU A 53 -23.76 -29.89 -12.16
N LYS A 54 -24.09 -28.80 -11.45
CA LYS A 54 -23.80 -27.41 -11.84
C LYS A 54 -22.49 -26.88 -11.26
N GLY A 55 -21.83 -27.63 -10.36
CA GLY A 55 -20.50 -27.32 -9.85
C GLY A 55 -20.39 -27.29 -8.32
N ASP A 56 -19.32 -26.65 -7.84
CA ASP A 56 -19.03 -26.49 -6.42
C ASP A 56 -19.70 -25.24 -5.83
N TYR A 57 -20.34 -25.40 -4.68
CA TYR A 57 -20.98 -24.34 -3.92
C TYR A 57 -20.15 -24.02 -2.69
N PHE A 58 -19.88 -22.73 -2.50
CA PHE A 58 -19.14 -22.20 -1.36
C PHE A 58 -19.98 -21.13 -0.66
N PHE A 59 -19.82 -21.00 0.66
CA PHE A 59 -20.41 -19.95 1.46
C PHE A 59 -19.30 -19.21 2.19
N SER A 60 -19.42 -17.90 2.34
CA SER A 60 -18.55 -17.13 3.21
C SER A 60 -19.21 -16.99 4.58
N PRO A 61 -18.69 -17.63 5.65
CA PRO A 61 -19.21 -17.44 6.99
C PRO A 61 -19.01 -16.00 7.42
N LEU A 62 -20.10 -15.36 7.85
CA LEU A 62 -20.03 -14.06 8.51
C LEU A 62 -19.42 -14.16 9.91
N VAL A 63 -19.18 -15.35 10.44
CA VAL A 63 -18.85 -15.57 11.86
C VAL A 63 -17.92 -16.79 11.99
N ASN A 64 -16.73 -16.60 12.57
CA ASN A 64 -15.99 -17.69 13.21
C ASN A 64 -16.15 -17.48 14.72
N ASN A 65 -17.09 -18.21 15.32
CA ASN A 65 -17.37 -18.18 16.75
C ASN A 65 -16.35 -19.05 17.52
N GLU A 66 -15.06 -18.74 17.56
CA GLU A 66 -14.16 -19.49 18.47
C GLU A 66 -13.09 -18.66 19.20
N THR A 67 -12.83 -17.42 18.83
CA THR A 67 -12.06 -16.49 19.66
C THR A 67 -12.66 -15.11 19.52
N GLY A 68 -12.86 -14.40 20.64
CA GLY A 68 -13.48 -13.06 20.70
C GLY A 68 -12.69 -11.94 20.03
N GLU A 69 -12.00 -12.23 18.93
CA GLU A 69 -11.35 -11.22 18.10
C GLU A 69 -12.41 -10.52 17.26
N ASN A 70 -12.63 -9.24 17.56
CA ASN A 70 -13.54 -8.36 16.86
C ASN A 70 -13.36 -8.51 15.33
N LYS A 71 -14.42 -8.95 14.64
CA LYS A 71 -14.45 -9.12 13.19
C LYS A 71 -14.01 -7.81 12.52
N LEU A 72 -12.96 -7.87 11.70
CA LEU A 72 -12.54 -6.72 10.89
C LEU A 72 -13.65 -6.35 9.90
N PRO A 73 -13.93 -5.05 9.70
CA PRO A 73 -14.88 -4.62 8.69
C PRO A 73 -14.48 -5.14 7.30
N GLU A 74 -15.47 -5.46 6.45
CA GLU A 74 -15.19 -5.88 5.07
C GLU A 74 -14.42 -4.79 4.31
N LEU A 75 -14.82 -3.54 4.55
CA LEU A 75 -14.23 -2.34 4.02
C LEU A 75 -14.04 -1.35 5.16
N GLU A 76 -12.82 -0.89 5.34
CA GLU A 76 -12.49 0.21 6.24
C GLU A 76 -12.12 1.44 5.42
N THR A 77 -12.66 2.58 5.81
CA THR A 77 -12.50 3.82 5.05
C THR A 77 -11.81 4.86 5.93
N TRP A 78 -10.77 5.48 5.38
CA TRP A 78 -10.02 6.53 6.05
C TRP A 78 -10.12 7.81 5.24
N THR A 79 -10.59 8.89 5.86
CA THR A 79 -10.53 10.23 5.28
C THR A 79 -9.18 10.83 5.62
N VAL A 80 -8.44 11.22 4.58
CA VAL A 80 -7.10 11.83 4.69
C VAL A 80 -7.21 13.27 4.22
N ILE A 81 -6.83 14.19 5.11
CA ILE A 81 -6.81 15.63 4.82
C ILE A 81 -5.36 16.09 4.76
N LEU A 82 -4.96 16.66 3.63
CA LEU A 82 -3.68 17.31 3.42
C LEU A 82 -3.96 18.80 3.18
N GLU A 83 -3.79 19.62 4.21
CA GLU A 83 -4.11 21.05 4.10
C GLU A 83 -3.31 21.72 2.99
N LYS A 84 -3.98 22.66 2.32
CA LYS A 84 -3.36 23.60 1.39
C LYS A 84 -2.31 24.40 2.16
N ASP A 85 -1.13 24.55 1.55
CA ASP A 85 0.02 25.26 2.15
C ASP A 85 0.64 24.62 3.40
N SER A 86 0.30 23.37 3.73
CA SER A 86 0.99 22.64 4.80
C SER A 86 2.47 22.38 4.46
N VAL A 87 3.34 22.45 5.46
CA VAL A 87 4.77 22.12 5.32
C VAL A 87 4.97 20.70 4.78
N ILE A 88 4.10 19.77 5.17
CA ILE A 88 4.13 18.37 4.69
C ILE A 88 3.91 18.30 3.18
N ARG A 89 3.03 19.13 2.63
CA ARG A 89 2.77 19.18 1.19
C ARG A 89 4.03 19.58 0.42
N GLU A 90 4.79 20.55 0.92
CA GLU A 90 6.07 20.94 0.30
C GLU A 90 7.15 19.86 0.45
N LEU A 91 7.28 19.25 1.63
CA LEU A 91 8.21 18.13 1.84
C LEU A 91 7.94 16.95 0.89
N LEU A 92 6.66 16.60 0.70
CA LEU A 92 6.26 15.55 -0.21
C LEU A 92 6.44 15.95 -1.69
N LYS A 93 6.23 17.22 -2.05
CA LYS A 93 6.55 17.72 -3.41
C LYS A 93 8.04 17.58 -3.69
N ASP A 94 8.89 17.94 -2.74
CA ASP A 94 10.34 17.83 -2.88
C ASP A 94 10.78 16.37 -2.95
N GLU A 95 10.15 15.48 -2.17
CA GLU A 95 10.36 14.05 -2.29
C GLU A 95 9.99 13.52 -3.69
N ILE A 96 8.82 13.91 -4.22
CA ILE A 96 8.38 13.52 -5.57
C ILE A 96 9.38 14.02 -6.62
N ARG A 97 9.81 15.29 -6.54
CA ARG A 97 10.79 15.88 -7.46
C ARG A 97 12.11 15.12 -7.42
N LEU A 98 12.60 14.78 -6.22
CA LEU A 98 13.83 14.02 -6.03
C LEU A 98 13.71 12.63 -6.66
N ARG A 99 12.61 11.90 -6.40
CA ARG A 99 12.37 10.57 -6.98
C ARG A 99 12.30 10.62 -8.51
N VAL A 100 11.64 11.63 -9.08
CA VAL A 100 11.59 11.84 -10.54
C VAL A 100 12.97 12.17 -11.10
N SER A 101 13.75 13.00 -10.42
CA SER A 101 15.11 13.35 -10.82
C SER A 101 16.01 12.12 -10.86
N ILE A 102 15.99 11.29 -9.81
CA ILE A 102 16.76 10.04 -9.73
C ILE A 102 16.37 9.10 -10.88
N LEU A 103 15.06 8.91 -11.10
CA LEU A 103 14.58 8.07 -12.19
C LEU A 103 15.03 8.58 -13.57
N ARG A 104 14.95 9.89 -13.82
CA ARG A 104 15.40 10.49 -15.08
C ARG A 104 16.90 10.29 -15.30
N SER A 105 17.72 10.52 -14.27
CA SER A 105 19.16 10.30 -14.33
C SER A 105 19.51 8.84 -14.62
N ALA A 106 18.82 7.90 -13.97
CA ALA A 106 19.01 6.46 -14.19
C ALA A 106 18.59 6.01 -15.59
N LEU A 107 17.50 6.56 -16.14
CA LEU A 107 17.10 6.28 -17.52
C LEU A 107 18.11 6.86 -18.54
N GLY A 108 18.77 7.97 -18.19
CA GLY A 108 19.82 8.58 -18.99
C GLY A 108 21.14 7.80 -19.01
N SER A 109 21.52 7.15 -17.91
CA SER A 109 22.76 6.38 -17.80
C SER A 109 22.77 5.09 -18.62
N LYS A 110 21.60 4.63 -19.08
CA LYS A 110 21.37 3.34 -19.78
C LYS A 110 21.90 2.12 -19.01
N ASN A 111 22.26 2.27 -17.74
CA ASN A 111 22.72 1.19 -16.88
C ASN A 111 21.56 0.71 -16.01
N PRO A 112 21.09 -0.54 -16.15
CA PRO A 112 19.98 -1.07 -15.37
C PRO A 112 20.21 -1.08 -13.85
N ILE A 113 21.47 -1.02 -13.40
CA ILE A 113 21.83 -0.98 -11.98
C ILE A 113 21.36 0.32 -11.32
N ASP A 114 21.32 1.42 -12.07
CA ASP A 114 20.99 2.76 -11.57
C ASP A 114 19.47 2.97 -11.42
N LEU A 115 18.66 2.11 -12.03
CA LEU A 115 17.20 2.22 -11.94
C LEU A 115 16.73 2.07 -10.48
N PRO A 116 15.81 2.95 -10.01
CA PRO A 116 15.21 2.79 -8.70
C PRO A 116 14.62 1.40 -8.53
N LYS A 117 15.16 0.63 -7.58
CA LYS A 117 14.76 -0.76 -7.37
C LYS A 117 13.54 -0.80 -6.47
N VAL A 118 12.54 -1.59 -6.87
CA VAL A 118 11.28 -1.69 -6.10
C VAL A 118 11.50 -2.64 -4.91
N ALA A 119 11.30 -2.13 -3.69
CA ALA A 119 11.60 -2.84 -2.44
C ALA A 119 10.64 -3.99 -2.09
N GLU A 120 9.66 -4.29 -2.95
CA GLU A 120 8.60 -5.25 -2.64
C GLU A 120 8.83 -6.60 -3.31
N GLU A 121 9.24 -7.57 -2.50
CA GLU A 121 9.47 -8.97 -2.88
C GLU A 121 8.32 -9.57 -3.70
N TRP A 122 7.06 -9.17 -3.43
CA TRP A 122 5.90 -9.68 -4.14
C TRP A 122 5.77 -9.21 -5.59
N LYS A 123 6.33 -8.04 -5.94
CA LYS A 123 6.38 -7.57 -7.33
C LYS A 123 7.37 -8.39 -8.16
N CYS A 124 8.41 -8.91 -7.53
CA CYS A 124 9.35 -9.85 -8.14
C CYS A 124 8.71 -11.22 -8.42
N ILE A 125 7.84 -11.72 -7.53
CA ILE A 125 7.20 -13.06 -7.67
C ILE A 125 6.43 -13.22 -9.00
N ARG A 126 5.84 -12.14 -9.52
CA ARG A 126 5.08 -12.16 -10.79
C ARG A 126 5.84 -11.51 -11.96
N CYS A 127 7.09 -11.13 -11.76
CA CYS A 127 7.87 -10.47 -12.80
C CYS A 127 8.36 -11.52 -13.81
N PRO A 128 8.05 -11.39 -15.12
CA PRO A 128 8.56 -12.31 -16.13
C PRO A 128 10.08 -12.25 -16.26
N PHE A 129 10.70 -11.17 -15.77
CA PHE A 129 12.15 -10.94 -15.80
C PHE A 129 12.86 -11.35 -14.50
N LEU A 130 12.19 -12.04 -13.57
CA LEU A 130 12.78 -12.45 -12.28
C LEU A 130 14.06 -13.28 -12.45
N LYS A 131 14.13 -14.16 -13.45
CA LYS A 131 15.33 -14.99 -13.70
C LYS A 131 16.53 -14.18 -14.18
N THR A 132 16.29 -12.99 -14.73
CA THR A 132 17.31 -12.08 -15.27
C THR A 132 17.71 -11.01 -14.26
N CYS A 133 16.76 -10.59 -13.42
CA CYS A 133 16.94 -9.61 -12.35
C CYS A 133 17.31 -10.35 -11.06
N ASN A 134 18.58 -10.36 -10.65
CA ASN A 134 19.02 -10.97 -9.39
C ASN A 134 18.57 -10.11 -8.19
N PRO A 135 17.51 -10.47 -7.43
CA PRO A 135 16.94 -9.60 -6.41
C PRO A 135 17.70 -9.65 -5.08
N LEU A 136 18.56 -10.65 -4.89
CA LEU A 136 19.25 -10.93 -3.62
C LEU A 136 20.39 -9.96 -3.30
N THR A 137 20.81 -9.15 -4.27
CA THR A 137 21.86 -8.12 -4.11
C THR A 137 21.29 -6.72 -3.86
N ILE A 138 19.98 -6.61 -3.59
CA ILE A 138 19.27 -5.34 -3.52
C ILE A 138 19.22 -4.84 -2.07
N GLU A 139 20.01 -3.82 -1.77
CA GLU A 139 19.79 -3.01 -0.56
C GLU A 139 18.52 -2.17 -0.73
N LYS A 140 17.60 -2.26 0.24
CA LYS A 140 16.37 -1.46 0.27
C LYS A 140 16.73 0.02 0.40
N GLN A 141 16.48 0.80 -0.66
CA GLN A 141 16.54 2.27 -0.62
C GLN A 141 15.24 2.89 -0.10
N ASP A 142 14.59 2.23 0.86
CA ASP A 142 13.49 2.90 1.56
C ASP A 142 14.10 3.97 2.46
N SER A 143 13.60 5.19 2.31
CA SER A 143 13.99 6.35 3.11
C SER A 143 13.86 5.99 4.60
N LYS A 144 14.99 5.84 5.32
CA LYS A 144 15.06 5.52 6.76
C LYS A 144 14.34 6.51 7.68
N LYS A 145 13.85 7.63 7.14
CA LYS A 145 13.08 8.67 7.83
C LYS A 145 11.73 8.81 7.13
N ASP A 146 10.66 8.43 7.79
CA ASP A 146 9.31 8.60 7.25
C ASP A 146 8.88 10.05 7.46
N ILE A 147 8.64 10.79 6.38
CA ILE A 147 8.14 12.18 6.42
C ILE A 147 6.77 12.22 7.12
N LEU A 148 6.05 11.10 7.10
CA LEU A 148 4.76 10.92 7.77
C LEU A 148 4.86 11.00 9.30
N ASP A 149 6.04 10.85 9.89
CA ASP A 149 6.25 10.94 11.34
C ASP A 149 6.46 12.38 11.84
N ASN A 150 6.65 13.36 10.93
CA ASN A 150 7.10 14.73 11.27
C ASN A 150 6.05 15.83 11.02
N GLY A 151 4.78 15.50 10.83
CA GLY A 151 3.75 16.54 10.65
C GLY A 151 2.32 16.10 10.96
N LYS A 152 1.42 17.08 11.09
CA LYS A 152 -0.02 16.86 11.30
C LYS A 152 -0.70 16.39 10.01
N ILE A 153 -0.76 15.08 9.79
CA ILE A 153 -1.70 14.47 8.85
C ILE A 153 -2.92 14.05 9.68
N ILE A 154 -4.08 14.61 9.36
CA ILE A 154 -5.33 14.19 10.01
C ILE A 154 -5.85 12.98 9.25
N VAL A 155 -5.86 11.83 9.92
CA VAL A 155 -6.39 10.57 9.40
C VAL A 155 -7.58 10.19 10.27
N LEU A 156 -8.78 10.23 9.69
CA LEU A 156 -10.03 9.88 10.38
C LEU A 156 -10.51 8.53 9.87
N SER A 157 -10.69 7.57 10.79
CA SER A 157 -11.33 6.28 10.49
C SER A 157 -12.84 6.41 10.64
N SER A 158 -13.59 5.84 9.70
CA SER A 158 -15.04 5.65 9.76
C SER A 158 -15.40 4.18 9.64
#